data_AF-A0A7V9KCK6-F1
#
_entry.id   AF-A0A7V9KCK6-F1
#
_cell.length_a   1.000
_cell.length_b   1.000
_cell.length_c   1.000
_cell.angle_alpha   90.00
_cell.angle_beta   90.00
_cell.angle_gamma   90.00
#
_symmetry.space_group_name_H-M   'P 1'
#
loop_
_entity.id
_entity.type
_entity.pdbx_description
1 polymer ?
#
loop_
_entity_poly.entity_id
_entity_poly.type
_entity_poly.pdbx_seq_one_letter_code
_entity_poly.pdbx_strand_id
1 'polypeptide(L)'
;MILLLHNRYRHPGGEERAVEDLKWLIETELHEEAEVLERDSAALGSARAAAGLLSGGLDPKEIADAVRRTGARVVHAHNVNPSLGWRALAAARGAGARVVLHLHNYRLVCAVGICFTRGADCTRCHGRDTRPGVRLNCRGGSRVESATYGAGLAIHQQRLAAQVDAFAVPSAFALRRLRALGAPVDERAVVVPSVQRDIAARSTASSGRFALAAGRLAPEKGFA
;
A
#
# COMPACT_ATOMS: atom_id res chain seq x y z
N MET A 1 -14.14 11.95 -12.20
CA MET A 1 -13.84 10.50 -12.23
C MET A 1 -12.42 10.19 -11.73
N ILE A 2 -12.33 9.43 -10.65
CA ILE A 2 -11.10 8.91 -10.03
C ILE A 2 -11.15 7.38 -10.05
N LEU A 3 -10.10 6.73 -10.54
CA LEU A 3 -9.98 5.27 -10.52
C LEU A 3 -9.09 4.84 -9.34
N LEU A 4 -9.68 4.15 -8.38
CA LEU A 4 -8.98 3.52 -7.28
C LEU A 4 -8.42 2.17 -7.74
N LEU A 5 -7.10 2.04 -7.77
CA LEU A 5 -6.45 0.74 -8.02
C LEU A 5 -6.08 0.11 -6.69
N HIS A 6 -6.52 -1.11 -6.44
CA HIS A 6 -6.26 -1.77 -5.17
C HIS A 6 -5.93 -3.26 -5.39
N ASN A 7 -4.82 -3.74 -4.85
CA ASN A 7 -4.62 -5.18 -4.73
C ASN A 7 -4.82 -5.60 -3.27
N ARG A 8 -5.94 -6.26 -2.98
CA ARG A 8 -6.34 -6.73 -1.65
C ARG A 8 -5.35 -7.72 -1.05
N TYR A 9 -5.19 -7.66 0.26
CA TYR A 9 -4.42 -8.67 1.00
C TYR A 9 -5.14 -10.01 1.05
N ARG A 10 -4.38 -11.08 1.30
CA ARG A 10 -4.97 -12.42 1.58
C ARG A 10 -5.83 -12.42 2.85
N HIS A 11 -5.50 -11.55 3.79
CA HIS A 11 -6.24 -11.36 5.03
C HIS A 11 -6.63 -9.89 5.11
N PRO A 12 -7.92 -9.56 5.16
CA PRO A 12 -8.38 -8.19 5.26
C PRO A 12 -7.74 -7.46 6.44
N GLY A 13 -7.31 -6.22 6.20
CA GLY A 13 -6.74 -5.31 7.18
C GLY A 13 -7.43 -3.95 7.14
N GLY A 14 -6.81 -2.96 7.79
CA GLY A 14 -7.33 -1.59 7.79
C GLY A 14 -7.20 -0.90 6.42
N GLU A 15 -6.42 -1.47 5.50
CA GLU A 15 -6.19 -0.88 4.17
C GLU A 15 -7.40 -1.01 3.27
N GLU A 16 -8.05 -2.18 3.24
CA GLU A 16 -9.32 -2.39 2.54
C GLU A 16 -10.36 -1.35 2.99
N ARG A 17 -10.48 -1.17 4.32
CA ARG A 17 -11.37 -0.16 4.88
C ARG A 17 -10.97 1.27 4.50
N ALA A 18 -9.67 1.58 4.47
CA ALA A 18 -9.19 2.90 4.06
C ALA A 18 -9.53 3.22 2.60
N VAL A 19 -9.52 2.22 1.70
CA VAL A 19 -9.96 2.38 0.30
C VAL A 19 -11.46 2.66 0.24
N GLU A 20 -12.26 1.90 0.98
CA GLU A 20 -13.71 2.10 1.07
C GLU A 20 -14.08 3.49 1.62
N ASP A 21 -13.40 3.92 2.68
CA ASP A 21 -13.61 5.23 3.31
C ASP A 21 -13.16 6.37 2.39
N LEU A 22 -12.08 6.17 1.63
CA LEU A 22 -11.64 7.15 0.64
C LEU A 22 -12.62 7.26 -0.53
N LYS A 23 -13.12 6.13 -1.04
CA LYS A 23 -14.17 6.13 -2.09
C LYS A 23 -15.39 6.90 -1.61
N TRP A 24 -15.87 6.60 -0.40
CA TRP A 24 -16.98 7.32 0.21
C TRP A 24 -16.72 8.83 0.25
N LEU A 25 -15.56 9.26 0.75
CA LEU A 25 -15.20 10.69 0.82
C LEU A 25 -15.15 11.35 -0.57
N ILE A 26 -14.63 10.67 -1.58
CA ILE A 26 -14.58 11.18 -2.96
C ILE A 26 -16.00 11.43 -3.49
N GLU A 27 -16.92 10.49 -3.25
CA GLU A 27 -18.28 10.58 -3.77
C GLU A 27 -19.15 11.56 -2.98
N THR A 28 -19.04 11.59 -1.65
CA THR A 28 -19.92 12.39 -0.79
C THR A 28 -19.41 13.78 -0.52
N GLU A 29 -18.11 13.95 -0.29
CA GLU A 29 -17.53 15.25 0.11
C GLU A 29 -16.90 15.99 -1.06
N LEU A 30 -16.30 15.27 -2.01
CA LEU A 30 -15.72 15.88 -3.21
C LEU A 30 -16.69 15.93 -4.40
N HIS A 31 -17.83 15.25 -4.30
CA HIS A 31 -18.82 15.14 -5.37
C HIS A 31 -18.22 14.70 -6.72
N GLU A 32 -17.26 13.78 -6.66
CA GLU A 32 -16.58 13.22 -7.82
C GLU A 32 -16.93 11.74 -8.00
N GLU A 33 -17.07 11.30 -9.24
CA GLU A 33 -17.25 9.88 -9.53
C GLU A 33 -16.00 9.08 -9.17
N ALA A 34 -16.19 7.91 -8.54
CA ALA A 34 -15.10 7.00 -8.20
C ALA A 34 -15.43 5.55 -8.57
N GLU A 35 -14.50 4.88 -9.27
CA GLU A 35 -14.57 3.44 -9.54
C GLU A 35 -13.40 2.72 -8.85
N VAL A 36 -13.60 1.48 -8.42
CA VAL A 36 -12.50 0.65 -7.89
C VAL A 36 -12.23 -0.50 -8.85
N LEU A 37 -10.98 -0.64 -9.28
CA LEU A 37 -10.48 -1.84 -9.93
C LEU A 37 -9.61 -2.60 -8.93
N GLU A 38 -10.12 -3.76 -8.52
CA GLU A 38 -9.48 -4.59 -7.51
C GLU A 38 -8.83 -5.85 -8.10
N ARG A 39 -7.72 -6.25 -7.48
CA ARG A 39 -7.13 -7.60 -7.62
C ARG A 39 -7.00 -8.24 -6.24
N ASP A 40 -7.04 -9.55 -6.17
CA ASP A 40 -7.02 -10.27 -4.89
C ASP A 40 -5.81 -11.20 -4.75
N SER A 41 -4.97 -10.94 -3.74
CA SER A 41 -3.81 -11.79 -3.44
C SER A 41 -4.18 -13.21 -3.00
N ALA A 42 -5.40 -13.45 -2.51
CA ALA A 42 -5.93 -14.78 -2.19
C ALA A 42 -6.26 -15.58 -3.45
N ALA A 43 -6.71 -14.90 -4.51
CA ALA A 43 -6.99 -15.51 -5.81
C ALA A 43 -5.73 -15.77 -6.66
N LEU A 44 -4.59 -15.14 -6.33
CA LEU A 44 -3.32 -15.37 -7.02
C LEU A 44 -2.57 -16.58 -6.46
N GLY A 45 -2.38 -17.60 -7.30
CA GLY A 45 -1.42 -18.68 -7.06
C GLY A 45 0.02 -18.16 -6.92
N SER A 46 0.85 -18.88 -6.15
CA SER A 46 2.22 -18.49 -5.81
C SER A 46 3.10 -18.17 -7.02
N ALA A 47 3.01 -18.97 -8.09
CA ALA A 47 3.77 -18.76 -9.32
C ALA A 47 3.38 -17.45 -10.02
N ARG A 48 2.08 -17.15 -10.13
CA ARG A 48 1.59 -15.91 -10.76
C ARG A 48 1.91 -14.68 -9.91
N ALA A 49 1.82 -14.80 -8.58
CA ALA A 49 2.26 -13.74 -7.67
C ALA A 49 3.77 -13.45 -7.81
N ALA A 50 4.60 -14.50 -7.92
CA ALA A 50 6.03 -14.35 -8.15
C ALA A 50 6.33 -13.70 -9.50
N ALA A 51 5.64 -14.14 -10.57
CA ALA A 51 5.74 -13.51 -11.88
C ALA A 51 5.36 -12.02 -11.83
N GLY A 52 4.28 -11.67 -11.12
CA GLY A 52 3.87 -10.28 -10.93
C GLY A 52 4.93 -9.43 -10.23
N LEU A 53 5.48 -9.92 -9.11
CA LEU A 53 6.54 -9.22 -8.37
C LEU A 53 7.80 -9.03 -9.21
N LEU A 54 8.25 -10.08 -9.90
CA LEU A 54 9.52 -10.05 -10.63
C LEU A 54 9.42 -9.28 -11.95
N SER A 55 8.27 -9.35 -12.64
CA SER A 55 8.02 -8.56 -13.84
C SER A 55 7.60 -7.11 -13.54
N GLY A 56 7.25 -6.81 -12.29
CA GLY A 56 6.81 -5.48 -11.85
C GLY A 56 5.36 -5.15 -12.21
N GLY A 57 4.51 -6.18 -12.33
CA GLY A 57 3.08 -6.08 -12.59
C GLY A 57 2.59 -7.08 -13.64
N LEU A 58 1.35 -7.52 -13.49
CA LEU A 58 0.61 -8.38 -14.41
C LEU A 58 -0.39 -7.55 -15.21
N ASP A 59 -0.64 -7.96 -16.44
CA ASP A 59 -1.77 -7.50 -17.27
C ASP A 59 -1.95 -5.95 -17.28
N PRO A 60 -0.90 -5.16 -17.56
CA PRO A 60 -0.98 -3.69 -17.47
C PRO A 60 -1.92 -3.06 -18.51
N LYS A 61 -2.21 -3.77 -19.61
CA LYS A 61 -3.15 -3.31 -20.63
C LYS A 61 -4.56 -3.11 -20.06
N GLU A 62 -4.99 -3.99 -19.16
CA GLU A 62 -6.27 -3.90 -18.46
C GLU A 62 -6.42 -2.57 -17.72
N ILE A 63 -5.33 -2.09 -17.10
CA ILE A 63 -5.31 -0.82 -16.37
C ILE A 63 -5.47 0.36 -17.33
N ALA A 64 -4.77 0.33 -18.47
CA ALA A 64 -4.91 1.36 -19.50
C ALA A 64 -6.31 1.36 -20.12
N ASP A 65 -6.90 0.18 -20.36
CA ASP A 65 -8.26 0.03 -20.87
C ASP A 65 -9.30 0.57 -19.86
N ALA A 66 -9.12 0.28 -18.57
CA ALA A 66 -9.97 0.82 -17.51
C ALA A 66 -9.90 2.35 -17.43
N VAL A 67 -8.69 2.93 -17.49
CA VAL A 67 -8.51 4.40 -17.50
C VAL A 67 -9.21 5.02 -18.71
N ARG A 68 -9.05 4.46 -19.91
CA ARG A 68 -9.73 4.96 -21.12
C ARG A 68 -11.25 4.83 -21.04
N ARG A 69 -11.75 3.67 -20.60
CA ARG A 69 -13.19 3.40 -20.49
C ARG A 69 -13.87 4.36 -19.51
N THR A 70 -13.23 4.61 -18.38
CA THR A 70 -13.78 5.46 -17.32
C THR A 70 -13.54 6.95 -17.56
N GLY A 71 -12.58 7.31 -18.43
CA GLY A 71 -12.11 8.69 -18.54
C GLY A 71 -11.41 9.17 -17.26
N ALA A 72 -10.83 8.26 -16.48
CA ALA A 72 -10.22 8.59 -15.20
C ALA A 72 -9.06 9.59 -15.38
N ARG A 73 -9.20 10.77 -14.77
CA ARG A 73 -8.16 11.82 -14.75
C ARG A 73 -7.07 11.55 -13.71
N VAL A 74 -7.44 10.84 -12.64
CA VAL A 74 -6.55 10.42 -11.56
C VAL A 74 -6.72 8.93 -11.32
N VAL A 75 -5.59 8.24 -11.24
CA VAL A 75 -5.49 6.89 -10.68
C VAL A 75 -4.88 7.01 -9.29
N HIS A 76 -5.63 6.60 -8.27
CA HIS A 76 -5.16 6.56 -6.89
C HIS A 76 -4.92 5.11 -6.50
N ALA A 77 -3.65 4.73 -6.40
CA ALA A 77 -3.22 3.35 -6.22
C ALA A 77 -2.90 3.01 -4.76
N HIS A 78 -3.36 1.85 -4.34
CA HIS A 78 -3.26 1.29 -2.99
C HIS A 78 -2.68 -0.12 -3.09
N ASN A 79 -1.64 -0.41 -2.29
CA ASN A 79 -0.93 -1.70 -2.26
C ASN A 79 -0.78 -2.37 -3.62
N VAL A 80 0.13 -1.87 -4.44
CA VAL A 80 0.29 -2.35 -5.82
C VAL A 80 0.89 -3.76 -5.96
N ASN A 81 1.37 -4.37 -4.88
CA ASN A 81 2.03 -5.69 -4.94
C ASN A 81 1.06 -6.80 -4.51
N PRO A 82 1.15 -8.01 -5.11
CA PRO A 82 2.15 -8.43 -6.10
C PRO A 82 1.75 -8.19 -7.56
N SER A 83 0.49 -7.84 -7.83
CA SER A 83 -0.07 -7.99 -9.18
C SER A 83 -0.07 -6.72 -10.03
N LEU A 84 -0.10 -5.52 -9.45
CA LEU A 84 -0.20 -4.26 -10.23
C LEU A 84 1.19 -3.71 -10.57
N GLY A 85 2.04 -3.53 -9.56
CA GLY A 85 3.42 -3.06 -9.67
C GLY A 85 3.57 -1.72 -10.42
N TRP A 86 4.79 -1.45 -10.90
CA TRP A 86 5.08 -0.21 -11.65
C TRP A 86 4.49 -0.22 -13.06
N ARG A 87 4.27 -1.40 -13.65
CA ARG A 87 3.70 -1.53 -14.99
C ARG A 87 2.25 -1.07 -15.03
N ALA A 88 1.47 -1.32 -13.98
CA ALA A 88 0.12 -0.77 -13.85
C ALA A 88 0.14 0.77 -13.79
N LEU A 89 1.02 1.36 -12.98
CA LEU A 89 1.14 2.81 -12.87
C LEU A 89 1.61 3.46 -14.18
N ALA A 90 2.58 2.84 -14.86
CA ALA A 90 3.04 3.29 -16.17
C ALA A 90 1.92 3.23 -17.22
N ALA A 91 1.10 2.17 -17.21
CA ALA A 91 -0.03 2.02 -18.11
C ALA A 91 -1.14 3.05 -17.85
N ALA A 92 -1.43 3.35 -16.58
CA ALA A 92 -2.34 4.41 -16.20
C ALA A 92 -1.87 5.79 -16.73
N ARG A 93 -0.59 6.12 -16.53
CA ARG A 93 0.01 7.35 -17.07
C ARG A 93 -0.01 7.40 -18.59
N GLY A 94 0.35 6.30 -19.25
CA GLY A 94 0.31 6.20 -20.70
C GLY A 94 -1.10 6.34 -21.29
N ALA A 95 -2.15 6.06 -20.49
CA ALA A 95 -3.54 6.29 -20.85
C ALA A 95 -4.04 7.71 -20.50
N GLY A 96 -3.20 8.59 -19.95
CA GLY A 96 -3.50 9.99 -19.70
C GLY A 96 -3.82 10.36 -18.25
N ALA A 97 -3.87 9.39 -17.32
CA ALA A 97 -4.15 9.66 -15.91
C ALA A 97 -2.92 10.18 -15.16
N ARG A 98 -3.14 11.07 -14.19
CA ARG A 98 -2.15 11.35 -13.13
C ARG A 98 -2.20 10.24 -12.09
N VAL A 99 -1.06 9.88 -11.52
CA VAL A 99 -0.96 8.75 -10.58
C VAL A 99 -0.63 9.23 -9.17
N VAL A 100 -1.50 8.89 -8.23
CA VAL A 100 -1.24 9.02 -6.78
C VAL A 100 -0.93 7.63 -6.24
N LEU A 101 0.17 7.48 -5.50
CA LEU A 101 0.46 6.23 -4.78
C LEU A 101 0.27 6.45 -3.27
N HIS A 102 -0.70 5.75 -2.69
CA HIS A 102 -0.97 5.78 -1.25
C HIS A 102 -0.10 4.74 -0.53
N LEU A 103 0.85 5.21 0.26
CA LEU A 103 1.75 4.39 1.06
C LEU A 103 1.18 4.17 2.47
N HIS A 104 0.30 3.19 2.61
CA HIS A 104 -0.29 2.77 3.89
C HIS A 104 0.73 2.19 4.87
N ASN A 105 1.89 1.77 4.36
CA ASN A 105 2.90 1.04 5.11
C ASN A 105 4.28 1.18 4.43
N TYR A 106 5.28 0.50 4.96
CA TYR A 106 6.68 0.61 4.54
C TYR A 106 7.09 -0.37 3.42
N ARG A 107 6.14 -0.86 2.60
CA ARG A 107 6.37 -1.91 1.58
C ARG A 107 7.49 -1.58 0.59
N LEU A 108 7.76 -0.30 0.31
CA LEU A 108 8.81 0.10 -0.62
C LEU A 108 10.20 -0.43 -0.21
N VAL A 109 10.44 -0.57 1.11
CA VAL A 109 11.74 -1.00 1.67
C VAL A 109 11.61 -2.33 2.43
N CYS A 110 10.44 -2.64 2.97
CA CYS A 110 10.21 -3.79 3.83
C CYS A 110 9.27 -4.80 3.17
N ALA A 111 9.74 -6.04 2.94
CA ALA A 111 8.95 -7.11 2.32
C ALA A 111 7.62 -7.44 3.05
N VAL A 112 7.55 -7.19 4.37
CA VAL A 112 6.31 -7.36 5.16
C VAL A 112 5.55 -6.05 5.39
N GLY A 113 6.11 -4.92 4.97
CA GLY A 113 5.49 -3.59 5.07
C GLY A 113 5.40 -2.99 6.48
N ILE A 114 5.63 -3.75 7.54
CA ILE A 114 5.37 -3.28 8.92
C ILE A 114 6.61 -2.82 9.69
N CYS A 115 7.83 -3.05 9.18
CA CYS A 115 9.08 -2.71 9.87
C CYS A 115 9.14 -3.22 11.33
N PHE A 116 8.59 -4.42 11.55
CA PHE A 116 8.58 -5.11 12.84
C PHE A 116 8.92 -6.58 12.59
N THR A 117 9.85 -7.13 13.37
CA THR A 117 10.19 -8.56 13.30
C THR A 117 10.83 -8.99 14.61
N ARG A 118 10.63 -10.26 15.01
CA ARG A 118 11.23 -10.83 16.23
C ARG A 118 10.91 -10.02 17.50
N GLY A 119 9.67 -9.52 17.61
CA GLY A 119 9.19 -8.80 18.79
C GLY A 119 9.71 -7.38 18.94
N ALA A 120 10.39 -6.83 17.93
CA ALA A 120 10.99 -5.51 18.01
C ALA A 120 10.79 -4.68 16.73
N ASP A 121 10.87 -3.36 16.90
CA ASP A 121 11.03 -2.41 15.81
C ASP A 121 12.26 -2.78 14.95
N CYS A 122 12.14 -2.64 13.63
CA CYS A 122 13.16 -3.11 12.70
C CYS A 122 13.40 -2.14 11.54
N THR A 123 14.67 -1.77 11.38
CA THR A 123 15.18 -0.89 10.32
C THR A 123 16.27 -1.55 9.46
N ARG A 124 16.42 -2.88 9.55
CA ARG A 124 17.51 -3.62 8.91
C ARG A 124 17.50 -3.53 7.38
N CYS A 125 16.33 -3.64 6.74
CA CYS A 125 16.22 -3.40 5.31
C CYS A 125 16.27 -1.90 5.06
N HIS A 126 17.08 -1.46 4.09
CA HIS A 126 17.32 -0.05 3.85
C HIS A 126 17.57 0.22 2.37
N GLY A 127 16.89 1.23 1.81
CA GLY A 127 16.93 1.52 0.38
C GLY A 127 16.57 0.28 -0.43
N ARG A 128 17.46 -0.12 -1.34
CA ARG A 128 17.30 -1.35 -2.16
C ARG A 128 17.80 -2.61 -1.46
N ASP A 129 18.44 -2.51 -0.29
CA ASP A 129 18.94 -3.67 0.42
C ASP A 129 17.81 -4.36 1.21
N THR A 130 17.21 -5.36 0.57
CA THR A 130 16.18 -6.21 1.19
C THR A 130 16.75 -7.54 1.70
N ARG A 131 18.07 -7.77 1.59
CA ARG A 131 18.72 -9.05 1.97
C ARG A 131 18.47 -9.42 3.43
N PRO A 132 18.44 -8.49 4.41
CA PRO A 132 18.12 -8.84 5.79
C PRO A 132 16.76 -9.52 5.95
N GLY A 133 15.72 -9.02 5.26
CA GLY A 133 14.39 -9.63 5.29
C GLY A 133 14.35 -11.04 4.70
N VAL A 134 15.15 -11.29 3.66
CA VAL A 134 15.30 -12.62 3.05
C VAL A 134 16.01 -13.58 4.01
N ARG A 135 17.12 -13.16 4.62
CA ARG A 135 17.89 -13.96 5.58
C ARG A 135 17.05 -14.36 6.80
N LEU A 136 16.20 -13.45 7.27
CA LEU A 136 15.31 -13.67 8.42
C LEU A 136 14.01 -14.41 8.06
N ASN A 137 13.78 -14.69 6.78
CA ASN A 137 12.53 -15.23 6.24
C ASN A 137 11.29 -14.45 6.72
N CYS A 138 11.35 -13.11 6.68
CA CYS A 138 10.33 -12.26 7.32
C CYS A 138 8.91 -12.48 6.79
N ARG A 139 8.71 -12.94 5.55
CA ARG A 139 7.38 -13.23 5.01
C ARG A 139 6.67 -14.39 5.73
N GLY A 140 7.40 -15.22 6.48
CA GLY A 140 6.85 -16.34 7.26
C GLY A 140 6.49 -17.59 6.45
N GLY A 141 6.42 -17.48 5.12
CA GLY A 141 6.29 -18.62 4.21
C GLY A 141 7.65 -19.26 3.88
N SER A 142 7.88 -19.53 2.60
CA SER A 142 9.14 -20.12 2.13
C SER A 142 10.24 -19.07 1.96
N ARG A 143 11.52 -19.50 2.00
CA ARG A 143 12.66 -18.64 1.64
C ARG A 143 12.52 -18.09 0.21
N VAL A 144 11.90 -18.85 -0.70
CA VAL A 144 11.60 -18.43 -2.06
C VAL A 144 10.60 -17.28 -2.08
N GLU A 145 9.56 -17.32 -1.26
CA GLU A 145 8.61 -16.20 -1.13
C GLU A 145 9.32 -14.94 -0.62
N SER A 146 10.12 -15.08 0.45
CA SER A 146 10.91 -13.98 1.00
C SER A 146 11.87 -13.39 -0.03
N ALA A 147 12.58 -14.24 -0.78
CA ALA A 147 13.51 -13.83 -1.84
C ALA A 147 12.79 -13.12 -2.99
N THR A 148 11.66 -13.65 -3.44
CA THR A 148 10.84 -13.07 -4.52
C THR A 148 10.34 -11.67 -4.15
N TYR A 149 9.79 -11.51 -2.94
CA TYR A 149 9.37 -10.19 -2.45
C TYR A 149 10.56 -9.24 -2.31
N GLY A 150 11.66 -9.69 -1.71
CA GLY A 150 12.86 -8.86 -1.57
C GLY A 150 13.38 -8.37 -2.93
N ALA A 151 13.55 -9.29 -3.88
CA ALA A 151 14.02 -8.98 -5.22
C ALA A 151 13.07 -8.01 -5.95
N GLY A 152 11.77 -8.28 -5.94
CA GLY A 152 10.77 -7.41 -6.58
C GLY A 152 10.85 -5.97 -6.08
N LEU A 153 10.97 -5.78 -4.75
CA LEU A 153 11.12 -4.44 -4.16
C LEU A 153 12.45 -3.77 -4.54
N ALA A 154 13.57 -4.50 -4.38
CA ALA A 154 14.91 -3.97 -4.67
C ALA A 154 15.06 -3.52 -6.14
N ILE A 155 14.46 -4.28 -7.07
CA ILE A 155 14.49 -4.02 -8.51
C ILE A 155 13.56 -2.85 -8.86
N HIS A 156 12.32 -2.86 -8.36
CA HIS A 156 11.24 -2.03 -8.92
C HIS A 156 10.91 -0.77 -8.13
N GLN A 157 11.36 -0.58 -6.88
CA GLN A 157 10.90 0.56 -6.07
C GLN A 157 11.16 1.94 -6.73
N GLN A 158 12.29 2.09 -7.43
CA GLN A 158 12.63 3.35 -8.12
C GLN A 158 11.79 3.54 -9.39
N ARG A 159 11.53 2.44 -10.13
CA ARG A 159 10.64 2.48 -11.29
C ARG A 159 9.22 2.82 -10.87
N LEU A 160 8.76 2.28 -9.74
CA LEU A 160 7.47 2.58 -9.17
C LEU A 160 7.37 4.08 -8.82
N ALA A 161 8.34 4.62 -8.06
CA ALA A 161 8.38 6.04 -7.71
C ALA A 161 8.44 6.98 -8.93
N ALA A 162 9.10 6.56 -10.01
CA ALA A 162 9.15 7.32 -11.26
C ALA A 162 7.80 7.41 -12.00
N GLN A 163 6.83 6.54 -11.66
CA GLN A 163 5.47 6.59 -12.24
C GLN A 163 4.47 7.35 -11.36
N VAL A 164 4.90 7.99 -10.28
CA VAL A 164 4.01 8.64 -9.33
C VAL A 164 4.05 10.15 -9.53
N ASP A 165 2.89 10.80 -9.67
CA ASP A 165 2.82 12.27 -9.68
C ASP A 165 2.75 12.82 -8.24
N ALA A 166 2.14 12.09 -7.29
CA ALA A 166 2.13 12.42 -5.87
C ALA A 166 2.10 11.18 -4.96
N PHE A 167 2.81 11.20 -3.84
CA PHE A 167 2.67 10.18 -2.79
C PHE A 167 1.70 10.66 -1.71
N ALA A 168 0.78 9.80 -1.29
CA ALA A 168 -0.01 10.02 -0.08
C ALA A 168 0.55 9.15 1.05
N VAL A 169 0.79 9.73 2.22
CA VAL A 169 1.31 9.03 3.42
C VAL A 169 0.43 9.35 4.63
N PRO A 170 0.19 8.38 5.54
CA PRO A 170 -0.82 8.53 6.58
C PRO A 170 -0.44 9.50 7.71
N SER A 171 0.86 9.81 7.85
CA SER A 171 1.33 10.70 8.91
C SER A 171 2.72 11.27 8.60
N ALA A 172 3.04 12.38 9.25
CA ALA A 172 4.39 12.94 9.22
C ALA A 172 5.45 11.97 9.79
N PHE A 173 5.07 11.12 10.76
CA PHE A 173 5.95 10.07 11.27
C PHE A 173 6.26 9.03 10.20
N ALA A 174 5.24 8.51 9.50
CA ALA A 174 5.42 7.53 8.43
C ALA A 174 6.29 8.10 7.30
N LEU A 175 6.09 9.37 6.92
CA LEU A 175 6.92 10.05 5.93
C LEU A 175 8.39 10.13 6.33
N ARG A 176 8.67 10.61 7.56
CA ARG A 176 10.03 10.68 8.09
C ARG A 176 10.68 9.31 8.13
N ARG A 177 9.92 8.28 8.54
CA ARG A 177 10.42 6.91 8.61
C ARG A 177 10.70 6.32 7.24
N LEU A 178 9.83 6.52 6.24
CA LEU A 178 10.09 6.11 4.85
C LEU A 178 11.38 6.73 4.32
N ARG A 179 11.57 8.03 4.51
CA ARG A 179 12.80 8.74 4.10
C ARG A 179 14.03 8.23 4.86
N ALA A 180 13.93 8.06 6.17
CA ALA A 180 15.01 7.52 7.00
C ALA A 180 15.36 6.06 6.66
N LEU A 181 14.46 5.30 6.04
CA LEU A 181 14.71 3.95 5.53
C LEU A 181 15.24 3.94 4.09
N GLY A 182 15.48 5.11 3.48
CA GLY A 182 15.97 5.23 2.11
C GLY A 182 14.93 4.90 1.03
N ALA A 183 13.62 4.97 1.35
CA ALA A 183 12.57 4.83 0.35
C ALA A 183 12.65 5.97 -0.68
N PRO A 184 12.34 5.72 -1.98
CA PRO A 184 12.31 6.75 -3.02
C PRO A 184 11.06 7.63 -2.93
N VAL A 185 10.93 8.35 -1.82
CA VAL A 185 9.81 9.24 -1.51
C VAL A 185 10.36 10.65 -1.32
N ASP A 186 10.16 11.47 -2.34
CA ASP A 186 10.74 12.81 -2.45
C ASP A 186 9.73 13.90 -2.03
N GLU A 187 9.89 15.12 -2.52
CA GLU A 187 9.04 16.27 -2.24
C GLU A 187 7.60 16.14 -2.76
N ARG A 188 7.33 15.19 -3.66
CA ARG A 188 5.96 14.88 -4.14
C ARG A 188 5.07 14.24 -3.08
N ALA A 189 5.59 13.98 -1.88
CA ALA A 189 4.86 13.34 -0.79
C ALA A 189 4.04 14.32 0.05
N VAL A 190 2.76 14.00 0.21
CA VAL A 190 1.78 14.77 0.99
C VAL A 190 1.24 13.90 2.12
N VAL A 191 1.19 14.46 3.33
CA VAL A 191 0.58 13.79 4.48
C VAL A 191 -0.94 13.91 4.35
N VAL A 192 -1.62 12.76 4.27
CA VAL A 192 -3.08 12.66 4.21
C VAL A 192 -3.54 11.79 5.38
N PRO A 193 -4.24 12.35 6.38
CA PRO A 193 -4.72 11.57 7.52
C PRO A 193 -5.83 10.58 7.09
N SER A 194 -6.07 9.58 7.93
CA SER A 194 -7.14 8.61 7.69
C SER A 194 -8.52 9.26 7.75
N VAL A 195 -9.40 8.87 6.81
CA VAL A 195 -10.79 9.33 6.77
C VAL A 195 -11.52 8.89 8.04
N GLN A 196 -12.23 9.82 8.69
CA GLN A 196 -13.18 9.54 9.75
C GLN A 196 -14.57 9.93 9.24
N ARG A 197 -15.46 8.95 9.07
CA ARG A 197 -16.82 9.22 8.55
C ARG A 197 -17.71 9.89 9.57
N ASP A 198 -17.52 9.55 10.84
CA ASP A 198 -18.28 10.06 11.96
C ASP A 198 -17.38 10.11 13.19
N ILE A 199 -17.66 11.07 14.07
CA ILE A 199 -17.01 11.23 15.35
C ILE A 199 -18.12 11.37 16.39
N ALA A 200 -18.08 10.49 17.40
CA ALA A 200 -19.05 10.55 18.48
C ALA A 200 -19.07 11.95 19.13
N ALA A 201 -20.22 12.60 19.08
CA ALA A 201 -20.40 13.95 19.64
C ALA A 201 -20.16 14.02 21.16
N ARG A 202 -20.22 12.88 21.86
CA ARG A 202 -20.01 12.76 23.31
C ARG A 202 -19.23 11.49 23.63
N SER A 203 -18.42 11.55 24.69
CA SER A 203 -17.66 10.41 25.22
C SER A 203 -17.68 10.43 26.75
N THR A 204 -17.88 9.27 27.38
CA THR A 204 -17.75 9.07 28.83
C THR A 204 -16.41 8.43 29.20
N ALA A 205 -15.45 8.38 28.26
CA ALA A 205 -14.15 7.74 28.45
C ALA A 205 -13.37 8.30 29.65
N SER A 206 -13.57 9.58 30.00
CA SER A 206 -12.94 10.23 31.17
C SER A 206 -13.41 9.68 32.53
N SER A 207 -14.57 9.01 32.57
CA SER A 207 -15.13 8.40 33.80
C SER A 207 -14.98 6.88 33.85
N GLY A 208 -14.38 6.26 32.82
CA GLY A 208 -14.22 4.82 32.73
C GLY A 208 -13.09 4.28 33.62
N ARG A 209 -13.21 3.01 34.03
CA ARG A 209 -12.10 2.26 34.69
C ARG A 209 -11.35 1.34 33.73
N PHE A 210 -11.77 1.29 32.47
CA PHE A 210 -11.25 0.39 31.45
C PHE A 210 -10.74 1.19 30.25
N ALA A 211 -9.67 0.71 29.63
CA ALA A 211 -9.27 1.13 28.30
C ALA A 211 -9.84 0.15 27.26
N LEU A 212 -10.37 0.67 26.15
CA LEU A 212 -10.77 -0.15 25.01
C LEU A 212 -9.61 -0.23 24.02
N ALA A 213 -9.15 -1.46 23.74
CA ALA A 213 -8.19 -1.74 22.69
C ALA A 213 -8.87 -2.62 21.63
N ALA A 214 -8.81 -2.20 20.36
CA ALA A 214 -9.48 -2.91 19.27
C ALA A 214 -8.55 -3.14 18.08
N GLY A 215 -8.53 -4.38 17.58
CA GLY A 215 -7.87 -4.75 16.34
C GLY A 215 -7.43 -6.21 16.31
N ARG A 216 -6.96 -6.67 15.16
CA ARG A 216 -6.33 -8.00 14.99
C ARG A 216 -5.25 -8.22 16.05
N LEU A 217 -5.29 -9.36 16.75
CA LEU A 217 -4.27 -9.79 17.71
C LEU A 217 -2.96 -10.05 16.96
N ALA A 218 -2.03 -9.11 17.06
CA ALA A 218 -0.76 -9.16 16.36
C ALA A 218 0.33 -8.56 17.26
N PRO A 219 1.54 -9.16 17.33
CA PRO A 219 2.59 -8.72 18.24
C PRO A 219 2.96 -7.24 18.10
N GLU A 220 2.91 -6.71 16.88
CA GLU A 220 3.21 -5.30 16.61
C GLU A 220 2.23 -4.31 17.26
N LYS A 221 1.07 -4.80 17.74
CA LYS A 221 0.05 -3.97 18.41
C LYS A 221 0.15 -3.96 19.94
N GLY A 222 0.96 -4.85 20.53
CA GLY A 222 1.21 -4.86 21.98
C GLY A 222 -0.01 -5.14 22.86
N PHE A 223 -1.04 -5.82 22.34
CA PHE A 223 -2.19 -6.26 23.15
C PHE A 223 -1.87 -7.45 24.06
N ALA A 224 -0.87 -8.24 23.69
CA ALA A 224 -0.49 -9.50 24.29
C ALA A 224 0.95 -9.46 24.78
#